data_AF-D7C6A8-F1
#
_entry.id   AF-D7C6A8-F1
#
_cell.length_a   1.000
_cell.length_b   1.000
_cell.length_c   1.000
_cell.angle_alpha   90.00
_cell.angle_beta   90.00
_cell.angle_gamma   90.00
#
_symmetry.space_group_name_H-M   'P 1'
#
loop_
_entity.id
_entity.type
_entity.pdbx_description
1 polymer ?
#
loop_
_entity_poly.entity_id
_entity_poly.type
_entity_poly.pdbx_seq_one_letter_code
_entity_poly.pdbx_strand_id
1 'polypeptide(L)' 'MAGYDRRLFERAGDAVARSAVDVYAALCNIDVYTVLTGERGWSPDRVERWWGEAPARELLG' A
#
# COMPACT_ATOMS: atom_id res chain seq x y z
N MET A 1 23.25 -24.41 -13.00
CA MET A 1 22.50 -23.88 -11.84
C MET A 1 22.95 -22.43 -11.67
N ALA A 2 22.15 -21.46 -12.13
CA ALA A 2 22.53 -20.04 -12.11
C ALA A 2 22.62 -19.56 -10.65
N GLY A 3 23.72 -18.91 -10.29
CA GLY A 3 23.94 -18.38 -8.94
C GLY A 3 22.96 -17.24 -8.65
N TYR A 4 22.24 -17.35 -7.55
CA TYR A 4 21.39 -16.29 -7.02
C TYR A 4 22.24 -15.12 -6.52
N ASP A 5 22.04 -13.93 -7.09
CA ASP A 5 22.72 -12.71 -6.65
C ASP A 5 21.97 -12.08 -5.46
N ARG A 6 22.56 -12.22 -4.27
CA ARG A 6 22.01 -11.68 -3.02
C ARG A 6 21.83 -10.15 -3.04
N ARG A 7 22.73 -9.41 -3.70
CA ARG A 7 22.65 -7.94 -3.76
C ARG A 7 21.52 -7.50 -4.69
N LEU A 8 21.27 -8.25 -5.75
CA LEU A 8 20.12 -8.02 -6.63
C LEU A 8 18.80 -8.17 -5.85
N PHE A 9 18.69 -9.23 -5.04
CA PHE A 9 17.51 -9.43 -4.20
C PHE A 9 17.33 -8.34 -3.14
N GLU A 10 18.40 -7.98 -2.44
CA GLU A 10 18.35 -6.91 -1.42
C GLU A 10 17.89 -5.58 -2.06
N ARG A 11 18.48 -5.19 -3.21
CA ARG A 11 18.07 -3.98 -3.94
C ARG A 11 16.64 -4.03 -4.47
N ALA A 12 16.20 -5.19 -4.94
CA ALA A 12 14.82 -5.38 -5.38
C ALA A 12 13.85 -5.26 -4.19
N GLY A 13 14.20 -5.84 -3.04
CA GLY A 13 13.46 -5.69 -1.78
C GLY A 13 13.33 -4.23 -1.36
N ASP A 14 14.43 -3.47 -1.38
CA ASP A 14 14.41 -2.03 -1.03
C ASP A 14 13.58 -1.20 -2.02
N ALA A 15 13.58 -1.55 -3.30
CA ALA A 15 12.76 -0.88 -4.32
C ALA A 15 11.26 -1.18 -4.11
N VAL A 16 10.91 -2.42 -3.81
CA VAL A 16 9.53 -2.83 -3.49
C VAL A 16 9.06 -2.16 -2.20
N ALA A 17 9.88 -2.14 -1.16
CA ALA A 17 9.55 -1.50 0.11
C ALA A 17 9.28 0.00 -0.04
N ARG A 18 10.09 0.72 -0.82
CA ARG A 18 9.86 2.14 -1.11
C ARG A 18 8.56 2.38 -1.88
N SER A 19 8.33 1.59 -2.93
CA SER A 19 7.10 1.69 -3.72
C SER A 19 5.86 1.40 -2.87
N ALA A 20 5.95 0.43 -1.95
CA ALA A 20 4.90 0.12 -0.99
C ALA A 20 4.57 1.29 -0.06
N VAL A 21 5.61 1.97 0.46
CA VAL A 21 5.43 3.15 1.31
C VAL A 21 4.78 4.29 0.53
N ASP A 22 5.17 4.53 -0.72
CA ASP A 22 4.59 5.59 -1.55
C ASP A 22 3.10 5.32 -1.83
N VAL A 23 2.72 4.08 -2.16
CA VAL A 23 1.32 3.68 -2.34
C VAL A 23 0.52 3.82 -1.05
N TYR A 24 1.08 3.38 0.08
CA TYR A 24 0.42 3.51 1.37
C TYR A 24 0.20 4.99 1.72
N ALA A 25 1.21 5.84 1.54
CA ALA A 25 1.10 7.28 1.80
C ALA A 25 0.07 7.96 0.88
N ALA A 26 -0.04 7.51 -0.38
CA ALA A 26 -1.02 8.03 -1.32
C ALA A 26 -2.47 7.62 -0.96
N LEU A 27 -2.68 6.39 -0.48
CA LEU A 27 -4.02 5.86 -0.15
C LEU A 27 -4.49 6.21 1.26
N CYS A 28 -3.59 6.19 2.24
CA CYS A 28 -3.87 6.38 3.66
C CYS A 28 -3.59 7.84 4.09
N ASN A 29 -4.20 8.80 3.39
CA ASN A 29 -4.11 10.21 3.72
C ASN A 29 -5.48 10.81 4.09
N ILE A 30 -5.44 12.01 4.69
CA ILE A 30 -6.64 12.68 5.18
C ILE A 30 -7.60 13.08 4.06
N ASP A 31 -7.11 13.47 2.89
CA ASP A 31 -7.96 13.86 1.76
C ASP A 31 -8.79 12.67 1.29
N VAL A 32 -8.17 11.49 1.13
CA VAL A 32 -8.86 10.24 0.79
C VAL A 32 -9.90 9.89 1.86
N TYR A 33 -9.54 10.01 3.14
CA TYR A 33 -10.48 9.76 4.24
C TYR A 33 -11.70 10.67 4.19
N THR A 34 -11.50 11.97 3.94
CA THR A 34 -12.60 12.94 3.86
C THR A 34 -13.53 12.68 2.68
N VAL A 35 -13.00 12.27 1.52
CA VAL A 35 -13.81 11.86 0.38
C VAL A 35 -14.61 10.59 0.69
N LEU A 36 -13.98 9.59 1.32
CA LEU A 36 -14.64 8.32 1.63
C LEU A 36 -15.74 8.51 2.68
N THR A 37 -15.50 9.29 3.73
CA THR A 37 -16.47 9.50 4.81
C THR A 37 -17.52 10.55 4.47
N GLY A 38 -17.15 11.63 3.77
CA GLY A 38 -18.04 12.71 3.38
C GLY A 38 -18.83 12.39 2.12
N GLU A 39 -18.15 12.32 0.97
CA GLU A 39 -18.81 12.17 -0.33
C GLU A 39 -19.35 10.75 -0.56
N ARG A 40 -18.60 9.73 -0.15
CA ARG A 40 -19.00 8.32 -0.34
C ARG A 40 -19.79 7.76 0.83
N GLY A 41 -19.89 8.48 1.95
CA GLY A 41 -20.68 8.08 3.13
C GLY A 41 -20.20 6.80 3.82
N TRP A 42 -18.92 6.45 3.70
CA TRP A 42 -18.36 5.29 4.41
C TRP A 42 -18.25 5.61 5.90
N SER A 43 -18.46 4.60 6.76
CA SER A 43 -18.13 4.72 8.17
C SER A 43 -16.60 4.69 8.37
N PRO A 44 -16.08 5.33 9.43
CA PRO A 44 -14.66 5.25 9.78
C PRO A 44 -14.16 3.81 9.88
N ASP A 45 -14.91 2.93 10.55
CA ASP A 45 -14.56 1.50 10.69
C ASP A 45 -14.42 0.79 9.33
N ARG A 46 -15.26 1.16 8.36
CA ARG A 46 -15.19 0.60 7.01
C ARG A 46 -13.94 1.09 6.28
N VAL A 47 -13.55 2.35 6.47
CA VAL A 47 -12.32 2.91 5.89
C VAL A 47 -11.10 2.23 6.48
N GLU A 48 -11.04 2.07 7.81
CA GLU A 48 -9.94 1.38 8.49
C GLU A 48 -9.77 -0.05 8.00
N ARG A 49 -10.87 -0.80 7.90
CA ARG A 49 -10.84 -2.17 7.38
C ARG A 49 -10.35 -2.22 5.94
N TRP A 50 -10.86 -1.32 5.10
CA TRP A 50 -10.48 -1.28 3.70
C TRP A 50 -9.01 -0.89 3.51
N TRP A 51 -8.47 0.06 4.28
CA TRP A 51 -7.05 0.41 4.28
C TRP A 51 -6.15 -0.73 4.76
N GLY A 52 -6.65 -1.67 5.57
CA GLY A 52 -5.91 -2.89 5.92
C GLY A 52 -5.78 -3.90 4.77
N GLU A 53 -6.72 -3.88 3.81
CA GLU A 53 -6.84 -4.91 2.77
C GLU A 53 -6.42 -4.41 1.38
N ALA A 54 -6.70 -3.15 1.05
CA ALA A 54 -6.49 -2.59 -0.27
C ALA A 54 -5.01 -2.43 -0.66
N PRO A 55 -4.13 -1.86 0.19
CA PRO A 55 -2.71 -1.73 -0.16
C PRO A 55 -2.03 -3.09 -0.34
N ALA A 56 -2.37 -4.09 0.48
CA ALA A 56 -1.82 -5.44 0.34
C ALA A 56 -2.16 -6.05 -1.01
N ARG A 57 -3.39 -5.86 -1.50
CA ARG A 57 -3.84 -6.34 -2.82
C ARG A 57 -3.06 -5.68 -3.96
N GLU A 58 -2.94 -4.36 -3.94
CA GLU A 58 -2.25 -3.62 -5.00
C GLU A 58 -0.74 -3.87 -5.02
N LEU A 59 -0.14 -4.17 -3.86
CA LEU A 59 1.31 -4.40 -3.73
C LEU A 59 1.73 -5.86 -3.94
N LEU A 60 0.83 -6.81 -3.70
CA LEU A 60 1.15 -8.25 -3.75
C LEU A 60 0.55 -8.97 -4.97
N GLY A 61 -0.45 -8.39 -5.65
CA GLY A 61 -1.09 -8.98 -6.84
C GLY A 61 -2.00 -10.15 -6.52
#